data_AF-A0A6J4LSA4-F1
#
_entry.id   AF-A0A6J4LSA4-F1
#
_cell.length_a   1.000
_cell.length_b   1.000
_cell.length_c   1.000
_cell.angle_alpha   90.00
_cell.angle_beta   90.00
_cell.angle_gamma   90.00
#
_symmetry.space_group_name_H-M   'P 1'
#
loop_
_entity.id
_entity.type
_entity.pdbx_description
1 polymer ?
#
loop_
_entity_poly.entity_id
_entity_poly.type
_entity_poly.pdbx_seq_one_letter_code
_entity_poly.pdbx_strand_id
1 'polypeptide(L)'
;MHESSSDPRITLVFVGFSPPERLKGLARHLGWPGPVLSDEPRRLYATLGVGRAPLWRLYNPGTLRMYWRALVRGKRPRRPAEDTRQLGADAVVVDGTVVRLWRPRSPDDRPDATAVVDEAARLLPE
;
A
#
# COMPACT_ATOMS: atom_id res chain seq x y z
N MET A 1 14.73 -12.79 -1.95
CA MET A 1 13.68 -13.71 -1.49
C MET A 1 12.77 -13.91 -2.68
N HIS A 2 12.82 -15.08 -3.32
CA HIS A 2 12.01 -15.39 -4.50
C HIS A 2 10.68 -15.95 -4.00
N GLU A 3 9.70 -15.08 -3.79
CA GLU A 3 8.34 -15.50 -3.41
C GLU A 3 7.53 -15.64 -4.70
N SER A 4 7.59 -16.83 -5.28
CA SER A 4 6.75 -17.26 -6.40
C SER A 4 5.66 -18.18 -5.88
N SER A 5 4.39 -17.91 -6.21
CA SER A 5 3.33 -18.90 -5.97
C SER A 5 3.63 -20.15 -6.78
N SER A 6 3.64 -21.31 -6.12
CA SER A 6 3.74 -22.62 -6.79
C SER A 6 2.43 -23.03 -7.46
N ASP A 7 1.29 -22.44 -7.06
CA ASP A 7 -0.02 -22.75 -7.61
C ASP A 7 -0.26 -21.90 -8.88
N PRO A 8 -0.43 -22.51 -10.07
CA PRO A 8 -0.62 -21.78 -11.32
C PRO A 8 -1.93 -20.99 -11.38
N ARG A 9 -2.88 -21.24 -10.46
CA ARG A 9 -4.14 -20.49 -10.35
C ARG A 9 -3.97 -19.14 -9.65
N ILE A 10 -2.86 -18.94 -8.95
CA ILE A 10 -2.59 -17.73 -8.17
C ILE A 10 -1.60 -16.85 -8.92
N THR A 11 -2.04 -15.65 -9.29
CA THR A 11 -1.17 -14.63 -9.90
C THR A 11 -0.78 -13.59 -8.86
N LEU A 12 0.53 -13.39 -8.67
CA LEU A 12 1.04 -12.32 -7.83
C LEU A 12 1.07 -11.01 -8.61
N VAL A 13 0.43 -9.96 -8.10
CA VAL A 13 0.38 -8.64 -8.76
C VAL A 13 1.01 -7.59 -7.86
N PHE A 14 2.02 -6.86 -8.36
CA PHE A 14 2.61 -5.73 -7.65
C PHE A 14 1.93 -4.43 -8.09
N VAL A 15 1.37 -3.68 -7.14
CA VAL A 15 0.77 -2.37 -7.43
C VAL A 15 1.54 -1.28 -6.71
N GLY A 16 1.92 -0.22 -7.43
CA GLY A 16 2.59 0.95 -6.85
C GLY A 16 2.03 2.26 -7.37
N PHE A 17 2.35 3.36 -6.69
CA PHE A 17 1.83 4.70 -7.03
C PHE A 17 2.74 5.48 -8.00
N SER A 18 3.86 4.89 -8.39
CA SER A 18 4.82 5.52 -9.30
C SER A 18 4.45 5.29 -10.76
N PRO A 19 4.91 6.15 -11.68
CA PRO A 19 4.71 5.93 -13.12
C PRO A 19 5.19 4.55 -13.58
N PRO A 20 4.56 3.96 -14.62
CA PRO A 20 4.84 2.60 -15.09
C PRO A 20 6.33 2.32 -15.30
N GLU A 21 7.09 3.26 -15.85
CA GLU A 21 8.51 3.01 -16.18
C GLU A 21 9.41 2.91 -14.95
N ARG A 22 9.07 3.66 -13.90
CA ARG A 22 9.77 3.55 -12.61
C ARG A 22 9.45 2.21 -11.95
N LEU A 23 8.17 1.81 -11.96
CA LEU A 23 7.75 0.52 -11.39
C LEU A 23 8.34 -0.65 -12.16
N LYS A 24 8.45 -0.55 -13.48
CA LYS A 24 9.10 -1.57 -14.32
C LYS A 24 10.59 -1.70 -13.98
N GLY A 25 11.29 -0.58 -13.77
CA GLY A 25 12.67 -0.59 -13.28
C GLY A 25 12.81 -1.27 -11.92
N LEU A 26 11.93 -0.90 -10.98
CA LEU A 26 11.90 -1.47 -9.63
C LEU A 26 11.60 -2.98 -9.65
N ALA A 27 10.59 -3.42 -10.40
CA ALA A 27 10.23 -4.82 -10.51
C ALA A 27 11.35 -5.69 -11.08
N ARG A 28 12.07 -5.18 -12.10
CA ARG A 28 13.27 -5.87 -12.61
C ARG A 28 14.37 -5.96 -11.56
N HIS A 29 14.62 -4.88 -10.83
CA HIS A 29 15.63 -4.87 -9.76
C HIS A 29 15.29 -5.85 -8.62
N LEU A 30 14.01 -5.99 -8.30
CA LEU A 30 13.53 -6.91 -7.26
C LEU A 30 13.38 -8.37 -7.75
N GLY A 31 13.53 -8.63 -9.05
CA GLY A 31 13.25 -9.96 -9.63
C GLY A 31 11.78 -10.37 -9.50
N TRP A 32 10.86 -9.40 -9.55
CA TRP A 32 9.43 -9.65 -9.36
C TRP A 32 8.87 -10.55 -10.49
N PRO A 33 8.20 -11.67 -10.16
CA PRO A 33 7.81 -12.67 -11.15
C PRO A 33 6.48 -12.36 -11.86
N GLY A 34 5.68 -11.42 -11.36
CA GLY A 34 4.32 -11.19 -11.82
C GLY A 34 4.10 -9.87 -12.58
N PRO A 35 2.86 -9.58 -13.00
CA PRO A 35 2.50 -8.27 -13.53
C PRO A 35 2.70 -7.15 -12.49
N VAL A 36 2.91 -5.95 -13.02
CA VAL A 36 3.12 -4.72 -12.24
C VAL A 36 2.14 -3.68 -12.74
N LEU A 37 1.33 -3.13 -11.83
CA LEU A 37 0.33 -2.12 -12.14
C LEU A 37 0.70 -0.79 -11.48
N SER A 38 0.44 0.29 -12.20
CA SER A 38 0.58 1.65 -11.68
C SER A 38 -0.79 2.19 -11.28
N ASP A 39 -0.93 2.56 -10.01
CA ASP A 39 -2.07 3.27 -9.45
C ASP A 39 -1.66 4.68 -9.02
N GLU A 40 -1.10 5.46 -9.96
CA GLU A 40 -0.74 6.88 -9.73
C GLU A 40 -1.88 7.71 -9.10
N PRO A 41 -3.14 7.61 -9.58
CA PRO A 41 -4.24 8.37 -8.99
C PRO A 41 -4.74 7.78 -7.66
N ARG A 42 -4.14 6.68 -7.17
CA ARG A 42 -4.51 5.99 -5.92
C ARG A 42 -5.97 5.54 -5.89
N ARG A 43 -6.55 5.22 -7.05
CA ARG A 43 -7.94 4.80 -7.17
C ARG A 43 -8.13 3.41 -6.58
N LEU A 44 -7.24 2.46 -6.89
CA LEU A 44 -7.30 1.14 -6.29
C LEU A 44 -7.07 1.23 -4.78
N TYR A 45 -6.06 2.00 -4.37
CA TYR A 45 -5.76 2.21 -2.95
C TYR A 45 -6.95 2.79 -2.16
N ALA A 46 -7.67 3.76 -2.75
CA ALA A 46 -8.88 4.34 -2.18
C ALA A 46 -10.03 3.32 -2.14
N THR A 47 -10.29 2.60 -3.23
CA THR A 47 -11.36 1.59 -3.32
C THR A 47 -11.16 0.44 -2.32
N LEU A 48 -9.93 0.01 -2.08
CA LEU A 48 -9.61 -1.02 -1.08
C LEU A 48 -9.82 -0.52 0.36
N GLY A 49 -9.97 0.79 0.58
CA GLY A 49 -10.11 1.37 1.92
C GLY A 49 -8.87 1.13 2.79
N VAL A 50 -7.68 1.09 2.18
CA VAL A 50 -6.39 0.88 2.87
C VAL A 50 -5.90 2.17 3.54
N GLY A 51 -6.35 3.34 3.05
CA GLY A 51 -6.13 4.64 3.68
C GLY A 51 -7.04 4.91 4.89
N ARG A 52 -6.43 5.34 6.01
CA ARG A 52 -7.00 5.42 7.37
C ARG A 52 -7.67 6.75 7.72
N ALA A 53 -8.71 6.62 8.56
CA ALA A 53 -9.39 7.60 9.42
C ALA A 53 -9.95 8.86 8.74
N PRO A 54 -11.22 9.23 9.00
CA PRO A 54 -11.83 10.38 8.37
C PRO A 54 -11.12 11.68 8.80
N LEU A 55 -10.93 12.57 7.82
CA LEU A 55 -10.13 13.81 7.90
C LEU A 55 -10.40 14.67 9.15
N TRP A 56 -11.61 14.62 9.72
CA TRP A 56 -12.02 15.39 10.90
C TRP A 56 -11.33 14.96 12.21
N ARG A 57 -10.68 13.80 12.26
CA ARG A 57 -9.92 13.35 13.45
C ARG A 57 -8.45 13.79 13.44
N LEU A 58 -7.95 14.31 12.31
CA LEU A 58 -6.57 14.83 12.19
C LEU A 58 -6.44 16.32 12.52
N TYR A 59 -7.53 17.09 12.43
CA TYR A 59 -7.54 18.52 12.70
C TYR A 59 -8.03 18.83 14.12
N ASN A 60 -7.36 18.29 15.14
CA ASN A 60 -7.58 18.73 16.51
C ASN A 60 -7.09 20.20 16.64
N PRO A 61 -7.78 21.12 17.36
CA PRO A 61 -7.42 22.55 17.41
C PRO A 61 -5.97 22.81 17.85
N GLY A 62 -5.40 21.89 18.64
CA GLY A 62 -3.99 21.92 19.05
C GLY A 62 -3.00 21.79 17.88
N THR A 63 -3.28 20.92 16.90
CA THR A 63 -2.42 20.71 15.72
C THR A 63 -2.48 21.92 14.78
N LEU A 64 -3.68 22.48 14.58
CA LEU A 64 -3.85 23.72 13.80
C LEU A 64 -3.10 24.89 14.47
N ARG A 65 -3.16 24.98 15.80
CA ARG A 65 -2.47 26.02 16.59
C ARG A 65 -0.95 25.85 16.57
N MET A 66 -0.43 24.62 16.50
CA MET A 66 1.00 24.35 16.31
C MET A 66 1.47 24.79 14.92
N TYR A 67 0.73 24.45 13.86
CA TYR A 67 1.04 24.89 12.49
C TYR A 67 0.94 26.41 12.34
N TRP A 68 -0.08 27.04 12.92
CA TRP A 68 -0.20 28.50 12.95
C TRP A 68 0.96 29.17 13.70
N ARG A 69 1.35 28.65 14.86
CA ARG A 69 2.52 29.16 15.60
C ARG A 69 3.83 28.97 14.85
N ALA A 70 3.98 27.88 14.07
CA ALA A 70 5.16 27.65 13.24
C ALA A 70 5.23 28.60 12.03
N LEU A 71 4.08 28.89 11.40
CA LEU A 71 3.94 29.87 10.32
C LEU A 71 4.25 31.30 10.78
N VAL A 72 3.72 31.70 11.95
CA VAL A 72 3.96 33.04 12.54
C VAL A 72 5.43 33.24 12.95
N ARG A 73 6.20 32.16 13.16
CA ARG A 73 7.63 32.20 13.52
C ARG A 73 8.59 32.13 12.34
N GLY A 74 8.10 32.24 11.09
CA GLY A 74 8.94 32.36 9.89
C GLY A 74 9.80 31.13 9.54
N LYS A 75 9.66 30.01 10.26
CA LYS A 75 10.39 28.77 9.95
C LYS A 75 9.68 28.04 8.82
N ARG A 76 10.20 28.14 7.60
CA ARG A 76 9.78 27.30 6.47
C ARG A 76 10.03 25.83 6.84
N PRO A 77 8.99 24.99 7.02
CA PRO A 77 9.20 23.58 7.28
C PRO A 77 9.85 22.99 6.03
N ARG A 78 11.06 22.46 6.19
CA ARG A 78 11.70 21.66 5.14
C ARG A 78 10.82 20.42 4.97
N ARG A 79 10.17 20.28 3.81
CA ARG A 79 9.25 19.18 3.52
C ARG A 79 9.97 17.85 3.78
N PRO A 80 9.44 16.96 4.64
CA PRO A 80 9.82 15.55 4.61
C PRO A 80 9.54 15.04 3.20
N ALA A 81 10.57 14.56 2.51
CA ALA A 81 10.51 14.20 1.10
C ALA A 81 9.78 12.86 0.87
N GLU A 82 9.48 12.11 1.91
CA GLU A 82 8.79 10.83 1.81
C GLU A 82 7.71 10.70 2.87
N ASP A 83 6.51 10.39 2.40
CA ASP A 83 5.31 10.15 3.16
C ASP A 83 5.46 8.87 3.98
N THR A 84 6.00 8.98 5.20
CA THR A 84 6.11 7.91 6.22
C THR A 84 4.75 7.34 6.67
N ARG A 85 3.65 7.71 6.01
CA ARG A 85 2.28 7.24 6.26
C ARG A 85 1.71 6.38 5.13
N GLN A 86 2.47 6.12 4.05
CA GLN A 86 2.06 5.15 3.04
C GLN A 86 2.33 3.73 3.55
N LEU A 87 1.29 3.18 4.19
CA LEU A 87 1.27 1.78 4.58
C LEU A 87 0.88 0.97 3.35
N GLY A 88 1.75 0.06 2.94
CA GLY A 88 1.42 -0.96 1.94
C GLY A 88 0.26 -1.82 2.43
N ALA A 89 -0.46 -2.47 1.53
CA ALA A 89 -1.45 -3.47 1.90
C ALA A 89 -1.32 -4.68 1.00
N ASP A 90 -1.79 -5.79 1.54
CA ASP A 90 -1.87 -7.07 0.87
C ASP A 90 -3.35 -7.41 0.75
N ALA A 91 -3.75 -8.04 -0.35
CA ALA A 91 -5.13 -8.43 -0.61
C ALA A 91 -5.18 -9.70 -1.45
N VAL A 92 -6.18 -10.55 -1.17
CA VAL A 92 -6.58 -11.65 -2.05
C VAL A 92 -7.83 -11.21 -2.79
N VAL A 93 -7.79 -11.33 -4.13
CA VAL A 93 -8.90 -11.03 -5.02
C VAL A 93 -9.28 -12.30 -5.77
N VAL A 94 -10.55 -12.68 -5.71
CA VAL A 94 -11.13 -13.81 -6.44
C VAL A 94 -12.30 -13.27 -7.25
N ASP A 95 -12.31 -13.50 -8.56
CA ASP A 95 -13.34 -13.02 -9.49
C ASP A 95 -13.68 -11.53 -9.34
N GLY A 96 -12.65 -10.70 -9.18
CA GLY A 96 -12.79 -9.24 -9.00
C GLY A 96 -13.28 -8.80 -7.63
N THR A 97 -13.53 -9.73 -6.71
CA THR A 97 -13.97 -9.47 -5.34
C THR A 97 -12.82 -9.62 -4.36
N VAL A 98 -12.62 -8.62 -3.48
CA VAL A 98 -11.65 -8.69 -2.40
C VAL A 98 -12.19 -9.63 -1.32
N VAL A 99 -11.68 -10.85 -1.27
CA VAL A 99 -12.07 -11.87 -0.27
C VAL A 99 -11.24 -11.74 1.01
N ARG A 100 -10.04 -11.17 0.91
CA ARG A 100 -9.18 -10.89 2.06
C ARG A 100 -8.39 -9.62 1.88
N LEU A 101 -8.31 -8.81 2.93
CA LEU A 101 -7.53 -7.57 2.97
C LEU A 101 -6.75 -7.48 4.28
N TRP A 102 -5.46 -7.17 4.19
CA TRP A 102 -4.61 -6.81 5.31
C TRP A 102 -4.37 -5.31 5.32
N ARG A 103 -4.72 -4.67 6.44
CA ARG A 103 -4.57 -3.22 6.66
C ARG A 103 -3.52 -2.98 7.74
N PRO A 104 -2.22 -3.10 7.40
CA PRO A 104 -1.17 -3.04 8.41
C PRO A 104 -1.14 -1.66 9.05
N ARG A 105 -0.87 -1.65 10.36
CA ARG A 105 -0.91 -0.44 11.18
C ARG A 105 0.44 0.28 11.25
N SER A 106 1.50 -0.43 10.91
CA SER A 106 2.89 0.01 10.71
C SER A 106 3.49 -0.84 9.58
N PRO A 107 4.62 -0.44 8.97
CA PRO A 107 5.28 -1.24 7.95
C PRO A 107 5.57 -2.69 8.38
N ASP A 108 5.90 -2.89 9.67
CA ASP A 108 6.23 -4.20 10.24
C ASP A 108 4.99 -5.05 10.60
N ASP A 109 3.76 -4.51 10.46
CA ASP A 109 2.49 -5.22 10.75
C ASP A 109 1.97 -5.98 9.52
N ARG A 110 2.82 -6.17 8.51
CA ARG A 110 2.48 -6.92 7.29
C ARG A 110 2.58 -8.42 7.53
N PRO A 111 1.65 -9.22 6.98
CA PRO A 111 1.81 -10.66 6.98
C PRO A 111 3.07 -11.07 6.18
N ASP A 112 3.64 -12.21 6.54
CA ASP A 112 4.61 -12.88 5.68
C ASP A 112 3.97 -13.22 4.33
N ALA A 113 4.71 -13.09 3.21
CA ALA A 113 4.10 -13.29 1.91
C ALA A 113 3.69 -14.75 1.68
N THR A 114 4.39 -15.72 2.28
CA THR A 114 3.99 -17.14 2.27
C THR A 114 2.61 -17.31 2.89
N ALA A 115 2.35 -16.62 4.02
CA ALA A 115 1.05 -16.67 4.68
C ALA A 115 -0.07 -16.07 3.80
N VAL A 116 0.24 -15.05 2.99
CA VAL A 116 -0.71 -14.47 2.02
C VAL A 116 -1.00 -15.45 0.89
N VAL A 117 0.03 -16.12 0.35
CA VAL A 117 -0.11 -17.12 -0.73
C VAL A 117 -0.89 -18.35 -0.25
N ASP A 118 -0.59 -18.86 0.95
CA ASP A 118 -1.31 -19.98 1.54
C ASP A 118 -2.78 -19.65 1.80
N GLU A 119 -3.08 -18.42 2.24
CA GLU A 119 -4.44 -17.95 2.40
C GLU A 119 -5.16 -17.83 1.04
N ALA A 120 -4.47 -17.33 0.02
CA ALA A 120 -5.04 -17.28 -1.33
C ALA A 120 -5.39 -18.68 -1.84
N ALA A 121 -4.53 -19.68 -1.62
CA ALA A 121 -4.78 -21.07 -2.02
C ALA A 121 -6.01 -21.68 -1.31
N ARG A 122 -6.22 -21.34 -0.03
CA ARG A 122 -7.41 -21.77 0.73
C ARG A 122 -8.72 -21.13 0.25
N LEU A 123 -8.65 -19.95 -0.35
CA LEU A 123 -9.81 -19.17 -0.79
C LEU A 123 -10.15 -19.41 -2.27
N LEU A 124 -9.38 -20.25 -2.97
CA LEU A 124 -9.74 -20.66 -4.32
C LEU A 124 -11.00 -21.54 -4.27
N PRO A 125 -11.98 -21.30 -5.17
CA PRO A 125 -13.07 -22.24 -5.36
C PRO A 125 -12.52 -23.60 -5.84
N GLU A 126 -13.25 -24.68 -5.52
CA GLU A 126 -12.94 -26.04 -5.99
C GLU A 126 -12.98 -26.17 -7.51
#